data_AF-A0A537DZI7-F1
#
_entry.id   AF-A0A537DZI7-F1
#
_cell.length_a   1.000
_cell.length_b   1.000
_cell.length_c   1.000
_cell.angle_alpha   90.00
_cell.angle_beta   90.00
_cell.angle_gamma   90.00
#
_symmetry.space_group_name_H-M   'P 1'
#
loop_
_entity.id
_entity.type
_entity.pdbx_description
1 polymer ?
#
loop_
_entity_poly.entity_id
_entity_poly.type
_entity_poly.pdbx_seq_one_letter_code
_entity_poly.pdbx_strand_id
1 'polypeptide(L)'
;MASDTKSRESWDEQETSNRNIAQSNQLKLSRVFRFNDPQTGAPQISDFPDSNPTGDTPLEIRMKHFTEIENFTFLAHVLGHELGGTTPRPIRTVTDLQVPDDEFQNFVNEARTANVTDEELADSTLDVGINWEHFVASNDNLLLPDHPLKISDVLMQEKIDSLDIITEAFVREINFRSIERATGTQTGPKHRKSRETQDSPQA
;
A
#
# COMPACT_ATOMS: atom_id res chain seq x y z
N MET A 1 -44.82 1.94 23.66
CA MET A 1 -44.21 3.28 23.84
C MET A 1 -42.86 3.07 24.49
N ALA A 2 -41.81 3.54 23.82
CA ALA A 2 -40.40 3.26 24.05
C ALA A 2 -39.79 4.06 25.22
N SER A 3 -38.63 3.60 25.69
CA SER A 3 -37.33 4.31 25.75
C SER A 3 -36.51 3.75 26.93
N ASP A 4 -35.50 2.90 26.69
CA ASP A 4 -34.11 3.19 26.30
C ASP A 4 -33.29 3.95 27.34
N THR A 5 -32.28 3.27 27.91
CA THR A 5 -30.87 3.71 27.82
C THR A 5 -29.93 2.51 27.98
N LYS A 6 -29.11 2.34 26.94
CA LYS A 6 -28.03 1.36 26.74
C LYS A 6 -27.04 1.30 27.91
N SER A 7 -26.88 0.11 28.46
CA SER A 7 -25.64 -0.29 29.13
C SER A 7 -24.57 -0.55 28.08
N ARG A 8 -23.42 0.10 28.25
CA ARG A 8 -22.22 0.00 27.44
C ARG A 8 -21.61 -1.39 27.65
N GLU A 9 -21.82 -2.30 26.71
CA GLU A 9 -21.18 -3.62 26.70
C GLU A 9 -19.67 -3.44 26.55
N SER A 10 -18.92 -3.97 27.53
CA SER A 10 -17.48 -4.17 27.42
C SER A 10 -17.24 -5.34 26.47
N TRP A 11 -16.43 -5.11 25.44
CA TRP A 11 -15.95 -6.17 24.58
C TRP A 11 -14.85 -6.92 25.32
N ASP A 12 -15.21 -8.07 25.92
CA ASP A 12 -14.24 -9.08 26.31
C ASP A 12 -13.73 -9.77 25.04
N GLU A 13 -12.43 -9.66 24.78
CA GLU A 13 -11.72 -10.40 23.74
C GLU A 13 -11.76 -11.90 24.07
N GLN A 14 -12.78 -12.59 23.55
CA GLN A 14 -12.82 -14.04 23.58
C GLN A 14 -12.01 -14.57 22.40
N GLU A 15 -10.75 -14.92 22.67
CA GLU A 15 -9.89 -15.69 21.78
C GLU A 15 -10.56 -17.02 21.39
N THR A 16 -11.06 -17.10 20.16
CA THR A 16 -11.29 -18.39 19.50
C THR A 16 -10.24 -18.59 18.42
N SER A 17 -9.44 -19.62 18.65
CA SER A 17 -8.27 -20.03 17.88
C SER A 17 -8.61 -20.33 16.41
N ASN A 18 -7.99 -19.60 15.49
CA ASN A 18 -7.55 -20.10 14.19
C ASN A 18 -6.57 -19.09 13.57
N ARG A 19 -5.27 -19.39 13.68
CA ARG A 19 -4.11 -18.83 12.96
C ARG A 19 -4.33 -17.50 12.21
N ASN A 20 -4.59 -16.42 12.94
CA ASN A 20 -4.18 -15.09 12.52
C ASN A 20 -2.85 -14.83 13.20
N ILE A 21 -1.77 -14.79 12.43
CA ILE A 21 -0.49 -14.28 12.92
C ILE A 21 -0.66 -12.78 13.03
N ALA A 22 -1.36 -12.32 14.07
CA ALA A 22 -1.14 -11.00 14.60
C ALA A 22 0.21 -11.07 15.31
N GLN A 23 1.30 -10.96 14.55
CA GLN A 23 2.62 -10.72 15.13
C GLN A 23 2.54 -9.34 15.76
N SER A 24 2.24 -9.29 17.07
CA SER A 24 2.27 -8.05 17.82
C SER A 24 3.69 -7.48 17.74
N ASN A 25 3.87 -6.38 17.02
CA ASN A 25 5.14 -5.67 17.00
C ASN A 25 5.40 -5.17 18.44
N GLN A 26 6.47 -5.66 19.08
CA GLN A 26 6.83 -5.28 20.45
C GLN A 26 7.00 -3.76 20.61
N LEU A 27 7.42 -3.09 19.53
CA LEU A 27 7.64 -1.66 19.50
C LEU A 27 6.37 -0.87 19.16
N LYS A 28 5.25 -1.54 18.81
CA LYS A 28 3.97 -0.93 18.42
C LYS A 28 4.13 0.24 17.43
N LEU A 29 5.08 0.10 16.51
CA LEU A 29 5.46 1.17 15.58
C LEU A 29 4.45 1.35 14.46
N SER A 30 3.66 0.32 14.13
CA SER A 30 2.72 0.38 13.03
C SER A 30 1.30 0.01 13.46
N ARG A 31 0.34 0.84 13.03
CA ARG A 31 -1.10 0.58 13.03
C ARG A 31 -1.60 -0.05 11.73
N VAL A 32 -0.73 -0.25 10.74
CA VAL A 32 -1.08 -0.95 9.50
C VAL A 32 -0.96 -2.45 9.77
N PHE A 33 -2.02 -3.20 9.44
CA PHE A 33 -2.11 -4.62 9.75
C PHE A 33 -2.12 -5.48 8.50
N ARG A 34 -1.53 -6.67 8.66
CA ARG A 34 -1.61 -7.75 7.68
C ARG A 34 -2.71 -8.71 8.08
N PHE A 35 -3.57 -9.02 7.12
CA PHE A 35 -4.69 -9.94 7.32
C PHE A 35 -4.94 -10.75 6.06
N ASN A 36 -5.68 -11.85 6.18
CA ASN A 36 -6.20 -12.56 5.01
C ASN A 36 -7.63 -12.11 4.76
N ASP A 37 -7.93 -11.70 3.53
CA ASP A 37 -9.29 -11.35 3.14
C ASP A 37 -10.23 -12.55 3.39
N PRO A 38 -11.31 -12.40 4.18
CA PRO A 38 -12.17 -13.52 4.54
C PRO A 38 -12.91 -14.16 3.35
N GLN A 39 -13.07 -13.44 2.24
CA GLN A 39 -13.81 -13.92 1.06
C GLN A 39 -12.91 -14.71 0.11
N THR A 40 -11.69 -14.22 -0.12
CA THR A 40 -10.77 -14.74 -1.14
C THR A 40 -9.59 -15.50 -0.54
N GLY A 41 -9.33 -15.35 0.76
CA GLY A 41 -8.15 -15.88 1.44
C GLY A 41 -6.85 -15.17 1.06
N ALA A 42 -6.90 -14.10 0.27
CA ALA A 42 -5.73 -13.38 -0.20
C ALA A 42 -5.07 -12.58 0.94
N PRO A 43 -3.74 -12.55 1.05
CA PRO A 43 -3.07 -11.67 2.00
C PRO A 43 -3.30 -10.20 1.60
N GLN A 44 -3.67 -9.35 2.55
CA GLN A 44 -3.99 -7.95 2.35
C GLN A 44 -3.26 -7.08 3.38
N ILE A 45 -3.08 -5.82 3.02
CA ILE A 45 -2.61 -4.72 3.88
C ILE A 45 -3.84 -3.85 4.19
N SER A 46 -4.03 -3.45 5.45
CA SER A 46 -5.09 -2.50 5.79
C SER A 46 -4.85 -1.13 5.15
N ASP A 47 -5.91 -0.33 5.00
CA ASP A 47 -5.76 1.08 4.69
C ASP A 47 -4.99 1.80 5.81
N PHE A 48 -4.38 2.93 5.47
CA PHE A 48 -3.70 3.77 6.44
C PHE A 48 -4.72 4.49 7.34
N PRO A 49 -4.42 4.69 8.64
CA PRO A 49 -5.34 5.40 9.51
C PRO A 49 -5.43 6.89 9.13
N ASP A 50 -6.66 7.44 9.03
CA ASP A 50 -6.93 8.85 8.73
C ASP A 50 -6.42 9.86 9.79
N SER A 51 -5.86 9.36 10.89
CA SER A 51 -5.40 10.16 12.01
C SER A 51 -3.91 10.00 12.19
N ASN A 52 -3.23 11.12 12.45
CA ASN A 52 -1.80 11.13 12.74
C ASN A 52 -1.47 10.20 13.92
N PRO A 53 -0.34 9.49 13.87
CA PRO A 53 0.11 8.67 14.99
C PRO A 53 0.36 9.52 16.24
N THR A 54 0.06 8.94 17.40
CA THR A 54 0.37 9.55 18.71
C THR A 54 1.69 9.01 19.25
N GLY A 55 2.44 9.82 20.02
CA GLY A 55 3.67 9.40 20.67
C GLY A 55 4.11 10.39 21.75
N ASP A 56 5.02 9.96 22.62
CA ASP A 56 5.56 10.77 23.72
C ASP A 56 6.56 11.81 23.22
N THR A 57 7.13 11.60 22.02
CA THR A 57 8.10 12.51 21.39
C THR A 57 7.78 12.73 19.91
N PRO A 58 8.20 13.88 19.34
CA PRO A 58 8.14 14.13 17.89
C PRO A 58 8.78 13.03 17.04
N LEU A 59 9.92 12.50 17.49
CA LEU A 59 10.63 11.42 16.82
C LEU A 59 9.80 10.14 16.76
N GLU A 60 9.17 9.75 17.87
CA GLU A 60 8.30 8.57 17.92
C GLU A 60 7.11 8.70 16.98
N ILE A 61 6.45 9.87 16.98
CA ILE A 61 5.33 10.17 16.07
C ILE A 61 5.76 9.98 14.62
N ARG A 62 6.94 10.46 14.25
CA ARG A 62 7.43 10.33 12.89
C ARG A 62 7.85 8.91 12.53
N MET A 63 8.54 8.20 13.42
CA MET A 63 8.86 6.78 13.21
C MET A 63 7.59 5.96 12.96
N LYS A 64 6.51 6.26 13.68
CA LYS A 64 5.21 5.64 13.43
C LYS A 64 4.66 6.00 12.05
N HIS A 65 4.69 7.28 11.65
CA HIS A 65 4.26 7.70 10.31
C HIS A 65 5.04 6.97 9.21
N PHE A 66 6.37 6.91 9.30
CA PHE A 66 7.20 6.21 8.31
C PHE A 66 6.90 4.71 8.21
N THR A 67 6.68 4.06 9.34
CA THR A 67 6.44 2.62 9.36
C THR A 67 4.99 2.24 9.02
N GLU A 68 4.09 3.22 9.01
CA GLU A 68 2.68 3.07 8.63
C GLU A 68 2.45 3.48 7.17
N ILE A 69 2.78 4.72 6.82
CA ILE A 69 2.38 5.36 5.58
C ILE A 69 3.48 5.28 4.53
N GLU A 70 4.72 5.62 4.86
CA GLU A 70 5.82 5.74 3.89
C GLU A 70 6.75 4.50 3.90
N ASN A 71 6.17 3.32 4.17
CA ASN A 71 6.92 2.08 4.33
C ASN A 71 7.20 1.38 2.99
N PHE A 72 7.90 2.10 2.10
CA PHE A 72 8.21 1.64 0.75
C PHE A 72 8.98 0.30 0.72
N THR A 73 9.91 0.11 1.65
CA THR A 73 10.67 -1.14 1.79
C THR A 73 9.75 -2.33 2.06
N PHE A 74 8.72 -2.15 2.89
CA PHE A 74 7.71 -3.17 3.12
C PHE A 74 6.86 -3.45 1.88
N LEU A 75 6.42 -2.40 1.16
CA LEU A 75 5.63 -2.59 -0.06
C LEU A 75 6.43 -3.28 -1.16
N ALA A 76 7.70 -2.91 -1.35
CA ALA A 76 8.61 -3.55 -2.27
C ALA A 76 8.81 -5.04 -1.92
N HIS A 77 8.97 -5.36 -0.62
CA HIS A 77 9.03 -6.74 -0.18
C HIS A 77 7.78 -7.54 -0.57
N VAL A 78 6.58 -6.98 -0.33
CA VAL A 78 5.32 -7.65 -0.70
C VAL A 78 5.21 -7.83 -2.22
N LEU A 79 5.56 -6.81 -3.01
CA LEU A 79 5.52 -6.87 -4.47
C LEU A 79 6.49 -7.90 -5.04
N GLY A 80 7.77 -7.84 -4.66
CA GLY A 80 8.81 -8.66 -5.27
C GLY A 80 8.88 -10.08 -4.72
N HIS A 81 8.73 -10.24 -3.40
CA HIS A 81 8.90 -11.54 -2.76
C HIS A 81 7.59 -12.29 -2.55
N GLU A 82 6.54 -11.61 -2.09
CA GLU A 82 5.30 -12.30 -1.78
C GLU A 82 4.48 -12.52 -3.04
N LEU A 83 4.14 -11.47 -3.79
CA LEU A 83 3.40 -11.55 -5.04
C LEU A 83 4.28 -12.13 -6.15
N GLY A 84 5.38 -11.43 -6.44
CA GLY A 84 6.32 -11.74 -7.51
C GLY A 84 5.67 -11.88 -8.87
N GLY A 85 6.44 -12.30 -9.87
CA GLY A 85 5.92 -12.73 -11.15
C GLY A 85 6.20 -11.76 -12.28
N THR A 86 6.35 -12.37 -13.46
CA THR A 86 7.03 -11.80 -14.62
C THR A 86 6.08 -11.33 -15.71
N THR A 87 4.78 -11.28 -15.45
CA THR A 87 3.78 -10.79 -16.41
C THR A 87 3.55 -9.30 -16.21
N PRO A 88 3.94 -8.45 -17.18
CA PRO A 88 3.70 -7.02 -17.10
C PRO A 88 2.21 -6.70 -17.08
N ARG A 89 1.81 -5.75 -16.24
CA ARG A 89 0.43 -5.31 -16.11
C ARG A 89 0.37 -3.82 -15.73
N PRO A 90 -0.75 -3.12 -16.00
CA PRO A 90 -0.87 -1.73 -15.62
C PRO A 90 -0.93 -1.55 -14.10
N ILE A 91 -0.57 -0.35 -13.64
CA ILE A 91 -0.80 0.09 -12.26
C ILE A 91 -2.16 0.80 -12.26
N ARG A 92 -3.20 0.19 -11.68
CA ARG A 92 -4.59 0.66 -11.83
C ARG A 92 -4.88 1.85 -10.92
N THR A 93 -4.24 1.88 -9.76
CA THR A 93 -4.53 2.87 -8.73
C THR A 93 -3.95 4.25 -9.01
N VAL A 94 -3.08 4.38 -10.02
CA VAL A 94 -2.49 5.66 -10.44
C VAL A 94 -3.27 6.37 -11.56
N THR A 95 -4.28 5.72 -12.15
CA THR A 95 -5.02 6.24 -13.33
C THR A 95 -5.56 7.65 -13.10
N ASP A 96 -6.16 7.89 -11.94
CA ASP A 96 -6.77 9.18 -11.58
C ASP A 96 -6.02 9.91 -10.45
N LEU A 97 -4.84 9.41 -10.07
CA LEU A 97 -4.10 9.93 -8.92
C LEU A 97 -3.52 11.30 -9.23
N GLN A 98 -3.73 12.27 -8.33
CA GLN A 98 -3.13 13.60 -8.40
C GLN A 98 -2.32 13.82 -7.13
N VAL A 99 -1.16 14.44 -7.26
CA VAL A 99 -0.24 14.71 -6.16
C VAL A 99 0.25 16.17 -6.22
N PRO A 100 0.58 16.78 -5.07
CA PRO A 100 0.88 18.21 -5.01
C PRO A 100 2.24 18.62 -5.60
N ASP A 101 3.23 17.74 -5.69
CA ASP A 101 4.54 18.06 -6.27
C ASP A 101 4.61 17.73 -7.77
N ASP A 102 5.12 18.66 -8.59
CA ASP A 102 5.19 18.54 -10.05
C ASP A 102 6.09 17.38 -10.53
N GLU A 103 7.19 17.10 -9.84
CA GLU A 103 8.10 16.00 -10.19
C GLU A 103 7.42 14.64 -9.94
N PHE A 104 6.78 14.50 -8.77
CA PHE A 104 5.99 13.31 -8.45
C PHE A 104 4.74 13.20 -9.34
N GLN A 105 4.14 14.31 -9.73
CA GLN A 105 3.02 14.29 -10.67
C GLN A 105 3.45 13.80 -12.05
N ASN A 106 4.65 14.15 -12.51
CA ASN A 106 5.23 13.61 -13.74
C ASN A 106 5.49 12.11 -13.63
N PHE A 107 6.04 11.64 -12.50
CA PHE A 107 6.19 10.21 -12.22
C PHE A 107 4.84 9.48 -12.30
N VAL A 108 3.78 10.01 -11.67
CA VAL A 108 2.43 9.45 -11.74
C VAL A 108 1.93 9.41 -13.19
N ASN A 109 2.16 10.47 -13.97
CA ASN A 109 1.75 10.53 -15.37
C ASN A 109 2.42 9.45 -16.23
N GLU A 110 3.71 9.17 -16.01
CA GLU A 110 4.42 8.09 -16.67
C GLU A 110 3.87 6.73 -16.26
N ALA A 111 3.69 6.52 -14.95
CA ALA A 111 3.17 5.28 -14.36
C ALA A 111 1.79 4.88 -14.90
N ARG A 112 0.93 5.84 -15.27
CA ARG A 112 -0.40 5.59 -15.87
C ARG A 112 -0.36 4.81 -17.18
N THR A 113 0.74 4.92 -17.92
CA THR A 113 0.91 4.25 -19.22
C THR A 113 1.84 3.05 -19.14
N ALA A 114 2.50 2.87 -18.01
CA ALA A 114 3.45 1.79 -17.80
C ALA A 114 2.75 0.43 -17.66
N ASN A 115 3.37 -0.60 -18.24
CA ASN A 115 3.07 -1.99 -17.92
C ASN A 115 4.33 -2.58 -17.28
N VAL A 116 4.23 -2.92 -16.01
CA VAL A 116 5.36 -3.39 -15.21
C VAL A 116 5.01 -4.71 -14.55
N THR A 117 6.03 -5.56 -14.40
CA THR A 117 5.95 -6.76 -13.58
C THR A 117 5.85 -6.39 -12.09
N ASP A 118 5.52 -7.36 -11.25
CA ASP A 118 5.49 -7.14 -9.80
C ASP A 118 6.92 -6.92 -9.27
N GLU A 119 7.93 -7.53 -9.90
CA GLU A 119 9.37 -7.35 -9.59
C GLU A 119 9.88 -5.95 -10.01
N GLU A 120 9.60 -5.49 -11.23
CA GLU A 120 10.01 -4.14 -11.66
C GLU A 120 9.36 -3.03 -10.81
N LEU A 121 8.10 -3.23 -10.41
CA LEU A 121 7.43 -2.30 -9.50
C LEU A 121 8.05 -2.35 -8.10
N ALA A 122 8.44 -3.54 -7.62
CA ALA A 122 9.13 -3.70 -6.35
C ALA A 122 10.47 -2.97 -6.34
N ASP A 123 11.30 -3.17 -7.36
CA ASP A 123 12.61 -2.52 -7.49
C ASP A 123 12.46 -0.99 -7.51
N SER A 124 11.53 -0.48 -8.32
CA SER A 124 11.27 0.97 -8.37
C SER A 124 10.78 1.53 -7.03
N THR A 125 9.94 0.77 -6.32
CA THR A 125 9.45 1.16 -4.99
C THR A 125 10.57 1.13 -3.94
N LEU A 126 11.49 0.16 -4.04
CA LEU A 126 12.63 0.04 -3.13
C LEU A 126 13.62 1.19 -3.34
N ASP A 127 13.90 1.58 -4.58
CA ASP A 127 14.75 2.73 -4.90
C ASP A 127 14.19 4.02 -4.29
N VAL A 128 12.87 4.22 -4.34
CA VAL A 128 12.20 5.34 -3.65
C VAL A 128 12.40 5.22 -2.14
N GLY A 129 12.20 4.03 -1.56
CA GLY A 129 12.38 3.80 -0.12
C GLY A 129 13.79 4.14 0.37
N ILE A 130 14.83 3.69 -0.34
CA ILE A 130 16.23 3.97 0.02
C ILE A 130 16.53 5.48 -0.03
N ASN A 131 16.10 6.15 -1.10
CA ASN A 131 16.31 7.59 -1.23
C ASN A 131 15.51 8.37 -0.17
N TRP A 132 14.32 7.90 0.16
CA TRP A 132 13.47 8.48 1.20
C TRP A 132 14.08 8.36 2.59
N GLU A 133 14.57 7.19 2.97
CA GLU A 133 15.25 6.98 4.25
C GLU A 133 16.46 7.92 4.40
N HIS A 134 17.23 8.09 3.32
CA HIS A 134 18.36 9.03 3.30
C HIS A 134 17.92 10.49 3.41
N PHE A 135 16.83 10.85 2.74
CA PHE A 135 16.25 12.19 2.76
C PHE A 135 15.84 12.59 4.18
N VAL A 136 15.10 11.73 4.87
CA VAL A 136 14.63 11.97 6.25
C VAL A 136 15.81 12.19 7.20
N ALA A 137 16.82 11.32 7.12
CA ALA A 137 18.00 11.41 7.98
C ALA A 137 18.78 12.73 7.78
N SER A 138 18.71 13.32 6.59
CA SER A 138 19.48 14.51 6.22
C SER A 138 18.73 15.83 6.45
N ASN A 139 17.43 15.80 6.73
CA ASN A 139 16.57 17.00 6.82
C ASN A 139 15.91 17.16 8.21
N ASP A 140 16.44 16.50 9.24
CA ASP A 140 15.94 16.60 10.62
C ASP A 140 16.00 18.04 11.19
N ASN A 141 16.81 18.92 10.60
CA ASN A 141 16.89 20.33 10.99
C ASN A 141 15.74 21.20 10.44
N LEU A 142 14.96 20.73 9.46
CA LEU A 142 13.86 21.48 8.82
C LEU A 142 12.49 21.25 9.46
N LEU A 143 12.46 20.45 10.53
CA LEU A 143 11.21 20.02 11.17
C LEU A 143 10.58 21.13 11.98
N LEU A 144 9.25 21.17 11.98
CA LEU A 144 8.50 22.06 12.83
C LEU A 144 8.33 21.44 14.23
N PRO A 145 8.82 22.08 15.31
CA PRO A 145 8.78 21.51 16.66
C PRO A 145 7.38 21.10 17.15
N ASP A 146 6.36 21.90 16.80
CA ASP A 146 4.96 21.66 17.19
C ASP A 146 4.16 20.86 16.15
N HIS A 147 4.78 20.52 15.01
CA HIS A 147 4.18 19.75 13.93
C HIS A 147 5.14 18.65 13.48
N PRO A 148 5.20 17.50 14.19
CA PRO A 148 6.23 16.48 14.01
C PRO A 148 6.23 15.80 12.62
N LEU A 149 5.15 15.93 11.86
CA LEU A 149 5.00 15.40 10.50
C LEU A 149 5.14 16.46 9.42
N LYS A 150 5.48 17.70 9.80
CA LYS A 150 5.60 18.82 8.88
C LYS A 150 7.00 19.43 8.94
N ILE A 151 7.44 19.90 7.79
CA ILE A 151 8.70 20.61 7.62
C ILE A 151 8.45 22.04 7.16
N SER A 152 9.41 22.93 7.41
CA SER A 152 9.28 24.36 7.11
C SER A 152 9.39 24.68 5.63
N ASP A 153 10.02 23.81 4.84
CA ASP A 153 10.17 23.96 3.39
C ASP A 153 8.89 23.46 2.69
N VAL A 154 8.19 24.36 2.01
CA VAL A 154 6.91 24.09 1.36
C VAL A 154 7.04 23.12 0.19
N LEU A 155 8.02 23.33 -0.69
CA LEU A 155 8.21 22.46 -1.86
C LEU A 155 8.59 21.05 -1.41
N MET A 156 9.42 21.00 -0.37
CA MET A 156 9.80 19.74 0.22
C MET A 156 8.60 19.04 0.88
N GLN A 157 7.74 19.79 1.58
CA GLN A 157 6.51 19.25 2.17
C GLN A 157 5.57 18.66 1.11
N GLU A 158 5.46 19.31 -0.06
CA GLU A 158 4.66 18.79 -1.18
C GLU A 158 5.21 17.45 -1.70
N LYS A 159 6.53 17.23 -1.67
CA LYS A 159 7.12 15.92 -1.98
C LYS A 159 6.73 14.84 -0.97
N ILE A 160 6.77 15.16 0.32
CA ILE A 160 6.34 14.24 1.39
C ILE A 160 4.86 13.88 1.19
N ASP A 161 4.00 14.90 1.05
CA ASP A 161 2.57 14.71 0.88
C ASP A 161 2.25 13.92 -0.41
N SER A 162 3.07 14.06 -1.46
CA SER A 162 2.96 13.26 -2.69
C SER A 162 3.34 11.79 -2.47
N LEU A 163 4.40 11.52 -1.70
CA LEU A 163 4.82 10.17 -1.35
C LEU A 163 3.76 9.45 -0.49
N ASP A 164 3.17 10.13 0.49
CA ASP A 164 2.05 9.60 1.29
C ASP A 164 0.91 9.09 0.38
N ILE A 165 0.46 9.94 -0.56
CA ILE A 165 -0.64 9.64 -1.50
C ILE A 165 -0.29 8.47 -2.44
N ILE A 166 0.95 8.45 -2.96
CA ILE A 166 1.41 7.37 -3.85
C ILE A 166 1.47 6.05 -3.08
N THR A 167 1.90 6.07 -1.82
CA THR A 167 2.02 4.85 -1.02
C THR A 167 0.66 4.23 -0.73
N GLU A 168 -0.36 5.06 -0.43
CA GLU A 168 -1.75 4.60 -0.33
C GLU A 168 -2.27 3.98 -1.64
N ALA A 169 -1.94 4.58 -2.78
CA ALA A 169 -2.30 4.02 -4.08
C ALA A 169 -1.61 2.66 -4.32
N PHE A 170 -0.36 2.50 -3.91
CA PHE A 170 0.38 1.25 -4.06
C PHE A 170 -0.12 0.15 -3.11
N VAL A 171 -0.52 0.48 -1.88
CA VAL A 171 -1.20 -0.47 -0.98
C VAL A 171 -2.46 -1.02 -1.65
N ARG A 172 -3.30 -0.16 -2.23
CA ARG A 172 -4.49 -0.59 -2.96
C ARG A 172 -4.15 -1.47 -4.17
N GLU A 173 -3.09 -1.14 -4.92
CA GLU A 173 -2.66 -1.95 -6.08
C GLU A 173 -2.17 -3.34 -5.64
N ILE A 174 -1.36 -3.40 -4.59
CA ILE A 174 -0.88 -4.65 -3.98
C ILE A 174 -2.06 -5.52 -3.57
N ASN A 175 -3.05 -4.93 -2.89
CA ASN A 175 -4.25 -5.62 -2.46
C ASN A 175 -5.02 -6.22 -3.64
N PHE A 176 -5.21 -5.45 -4.73
CA PHE A 176 -5.82 -5.97 -5.96
C PHE A 176 -5.01 -7.12 -6.55
N ARG A 177 -3.70 -6.96 -6.74
CA ARG A 177 -2.82 -8.01 -7.31
C ARG A 177 -2.83 -9.27 -6.46
N SER A 178 -2.90 -9.13 -5.14
CA SER A 178 -2.99 -10.26 -4.22
C SER A 178 -4.28 -11.07 -4.38
N ILE A 179 -5.43 -10.39 -4.49
CA ILE A 179 -6.72 -11.06 -4.75
C ILE A 179 -6.70 -11.80 -6.10
N GLU A 180 -6.18 -11.16 -7.14
CA GLU A 180 -6.07 -11.77 -8.47
C GLU A 180 -5.20 -13.03 -8.45
N ARG A 181 -4.09 -12.99 -7.71
CA ARG A 181 -3.19 -14.13 -7.55
C ARG A 181 -3.85 -15.27 -6.78
N ALA A 182 -4.57 -14.97 -5.69
CA ALA A 182 -5.25 -15.98 -4.89
C ALA A 182 -6.42 -16.64 -5.64
N THR A 183 -7.12 -15.87 -6.47
CA THR A 183 -8.33 -16.34 -7.19
C THR A 183 -8.05 -16.84 -8.61
N GLY A 184 -6.87 -16.57 -9.15
CA GLY A 184 -6.54 -16.84 -10.56
C GLY A 184 -7.27 -15.94 -11.57
N THR A 185 -7.94 -14.88 -11.08
CA THR A 185 -8.73 -13.97 -11.92
C THR A 185 -7.82 -12.87 -12.45
N GLN A 186 -7.27 -13.02 -13.65
CA GLN A 186 -6.64 -11.88 -14.32
C GLN A 186 -7.73 -10.95 -14.86
N THR A 187 -7.83 -9.71 -14.36
CA THR A 187 -8.72 -8.69 -14.94
C THR A 187 -8.11 -8.07 -16.21
N GLY A 188 -7.77 -8.92 -17.19
CA GLY A 188 -7.34 -8.50 -18.53
C GLY A 188 -8.40 -8.81 -19.58
N PRO A 189 -8.51 -8.04 -20.68
CA PRO A 189 -9.43 -8.36 -21.76
C PRO A 189 -9.10 -9.75 -22.31
N LYS A 190 -10.02 -10.70 -22.12
CA LYS A 190 -9.89 -12.07 -22.63
C LYS A 190 -9.80 -12.03 -24.15
N HIS A 191 -8.60 -12.20 -24.70
CA HIS A 191 -8.44 -12.52 -26.11
C HIS A 191 -8.98 -13.94 -26.31
N ARG A 192 -10.26 -14.03 -26.70
CA ARG A 192 -10.93 -15.28 -27.06
C ARG A 192 -10.21 -15.84 -28.27
N LYS A 193 -9.32 -16.83 -28.07
CA LYS A 193 -8.83 -17.66 -29.17
C LYS A 193 -10.03 -18.39 -29.77
N SER A 194 -10.47 -17.94 -30.94
CA SER A 194 -11.34 -18.70 -31.82
C SER A 194 -10.60 -19.98 -32.20
N ARG A 195 -11.07 -21.10 -31.66
CA ARG A 195 -10.69 -22.45 -32.09
C ARG A 195 -11.30 -22.67 -33.47
N GLU A 196 -10.52 -22.45 -34.52
CA GLU A 196 -10.86 -22.96 -35.85
C GLU A 196 -10.74 -24.48 -35.82
N THR A 197 -11.88 -25.16 -35.77
CA THR A 197 -12.05 -26.55 -36.15
C THR A 197 -11.88 -26.66 -37.66
N GLN A 198 -10.73 -27.15 -38.12
CA GLN A 198 -10.63 -27.78 -39.43
C GLN A 198 -11.00 -29.26 -39.28
N ASP A 199 -12.25 -29.57 -39.58
CA ASP A 199 -12.64 -30.93 -39.99
C ASP A 199 -12.37 -31.06 -41.49
N SER A 200 -11.65 -32.12 -41.85
CA SER A 200 -11.37 -32.56 -43.22
C SER A 200 -12.65 -32.93 -43.99
N PRO A 201 -12.57 -33.15 -45.32
CA PRO A 201 -12.51 -34.55 -45.74
C PRO A 201 -11.61 -34.85 -46.95
N GLN A 202 -11.23 -36.13 -47.01
CA GLN A 202 -10.50 -36.82 -48.07
C GLN A 202 -11.11 -36.68 -49.46
N ALA A 203 -10.24 -36.66 -50.47
CA ALA A 203 -10.40 -37.35 -51.74
C ALA A 203 -9.01 -37.80 -52.24
#